data_AF-A0A091AVV5-F1
#
_entry.id   AF-A0A091AVV5-F1
#
_cell.length_a   1.000
_cell.length_b   1.000
_cell.length_c   1.000
_cell.angle_alpha   90.00
_cell.angle_beta   90.00
_cell.angle_gamma   90.00
#
_symmetry.space_group_name_H-M   'P 1'
#
loop_
_entity.id
_entity.type
_entity.pdbx_description
1 polymer ?
#
loop_
_entity_poly.entity_id
_entity_poly.type
_entity_poly.pdbx_seq_one_letter_code
_entity_poly.pdbx_strand_id
1 'polypeptide(L)'
;MTHNAETRYLASRCPTCGAPKSRPSQTAYVYCDFCGSLADYDFRKACEIPQQMPGPVYQNLVAALQKKTAAALAAGDRKTYRDLQLKLYEAWVDACPNAVPPRVRDAEYKAAYVANLADAGTVAAFDPQSVALSERMNAATVAIKWITGKPGVPPRVHPDSFAPVLDAVLASLEYALSDAVQSQITPHPDMAPPALQKRMSQAMFVQGWLPYLDEANAKALLERTGLAQEYVTAPPLHGENAACGHCKAAVEVFPGAKRVVCDSCGHQLRVDRRLACDGCGTHLLLDGGGNAVNCPFCQRRLERIAVPFEWPGIAT
;
A
#
# COMPACT_ATOMS: atom_id res chain seq x y z
N MET A 1 28.00 4.19 25.62
CA MET A 1 27.40 3.00 24.97
C MET A 1 25.92 3.28 24.86
N THR A 2 25.49 3.77 23.70
CA THR A 2 24.11 4.15 23.42
C THR A 2 23.28 2.87 23.28
N HIS A 3 22.24 2.74 24.10
CA HIS A 3 21.19 1.75 23.88
C HIS A 3 20.61 1.98 22.47
N ASN A 4 20.91 1.07 21.53
CA ASN A 4 20.15 0.98 20.30
C ASN A 4 18.71 0.64 20.73
N ALA A 5 17.81 1.60 20.61
CA ALA A 5 16.39 1.35 20.74
C ALA A 5 16.03 0.24 19.75
N GLU A 6 15.52 -0.89 20.24
CA GLU A 6 15.01 -1.96 19.40
C GLU A 6 13.96 -1.37 18.46
N THR A 7 14.28 -1.28 17.17
CA THR A 7 13.36 -0.74 16.16
C THR A 7 12.15 -1.66 16.06
N ARG A 8 11.01 -1.24 16.63
CA ARG A 8 9.72 -1.91 16.44
C ARG A 8 9.19 -1.54 15.06
N TYR A 9 8.93 -2.55 14.23
CA TYR A 9 8.31 -2.38 12.92
C TYR A 9 7.15 -3.38 12.76
N LEU A 10 6.28 -3.14 11.78
CA LEU A 10 5.19 -4.06 11.47
C LEU A 10 5.79 -5.40 11.00
N ALA A 11 5.72 -6.41 11.84
CA ALA A 11 6.23 -7.75 11.56
C ALA A 11 5.07 -8.66 11.15
N SER A 12 4.28 -8.18 10.18
CA SER A 12 3.21 -8.95 9.57
C SER A 12 3.76 -10.15 8.81
N ARG A 13 2.95 -11.21 8.74
CA ARG A 13 3.23 -12.38 7.90
C ARG A 13 2.62 -12.18 6.53
N CYS A 14 3.38 -12.53 5.50
CA CYS A 14 2.88 -12.52 4.14
C CYS A 14 1.69 -13.48 4.03
N PRO A 15 0.51 -13.03 3.55
CA PRO A 15 -0.65 -13.90 3.39
C PRO A 15 -0.46 -14.95 2.29
N THR A 16 0.50 -14.74 1.38
CA THR A 16 0.77 -15.65 0.27
C THR A 16 1.74 -16.78 0.65
N CYS A 17 2.81 -16.50 1.40
CA CYS A 17 3.86 -17.49 1.70
C CYS A 17 4.12 -17.72 3.20
N GLY A 18 3.44 -17.00 4.09
CA GLY A 18 3.58 -17.12 5.55
C GLY A 18 4.88 -16.54 6.14
N ALA A 19 5.82 -16.11 5.30
CA ALA A 19 7.09 -15.56 5.72
C ALA A 19 6.89 -14.23 6.49
N PRO A 20 7.64 -14.00 7.58
CA PRO A 20 7.58 -12.74 8.31
C PRO A 20 8.25 -11.62 7.52
N LYS A 21 7.74 -10.38 7.67
CA LYS A 21 8.47 -9.20 7.20
C LYS A 21 9.83 -9.12 7.92
N SER A 22 10.91 -9.07 7.15
CA SER A 22 12.27 -9.26 7.68
C SER A 22 13.03 -7.96 7.89
N ARG A 23 12.45 -6.84 7.46
CA ARG A 23 13.00 -5.48 7.60
C ARG A 23 11.88 -4.44 7.67
N PRO A 24 12.11 -3.27 8.29
CA PRO A 24 11.18 -2.15 8.24
C PRO A 24 10.75 -1.80 6.80
N SER A 25 9.50 -1.38 6.64
CA SER A 25 8.97 -0.92 5.35
C SER A 25 9.57 0.44 4.97
N GLN A 26 10.02 0.55 3.71
CA GLN A 26 10.51 1.81 3.15
C GLN A 26 9.41 2.65 2.48
N THR A 27 8.24 2.04 2.26
CA THR A 27 7.06 2.62 1.62
C THR A 27 5.81 2.23 2.41
N ALA A 28 4.68 2.90 2.16
CA ALA A 28 3.42 2.52 2.78
C ALA A 28 2.93 1.15 2.32
N TYR A 29 3.07 0.81 1.04
CA TYR A 29 2.73 -0.51 0.53
C TYR A 29 3.82 -1.53 0.87
N VAL A 30 3.50 -2.46 1.76
CA VAL A 30 4.46 -3.43 2.29
C VAL A 30 4.46 -4.69 1.43
N TYR A 31 5.55 -4.91 0.68
CA TYR A 31 5.75 -6.14 -0.07
C TYR A 31 6.54 -7.17 0.74
N CYS A 32 6.23 -8.45 0.52
CA CYS A 32 6.95 -9.56 1.12
C CYS A 32 8.38 -9.63 0.58
N ASP A 33 9.36 -9.72 1.49
CA ASP A 33 10.78 -9.80 1.15
C ASP A 33 11.20 -11.16 0.51
N PHE A 34 10.29 -12.14 0.44
CA PHE A 34 10.58 -13.49 -0.08
C PHE A 34 9.86 -13.81 -1.39
N CYS A 35 8.56 -13.50 -1.50
CA CYS A 35 7.78 -13.79 -2.71
C CYS A 35 7.37 -12.53 -3.49
N GLY A 36 7.65 -11.33 -2.97
CA GLY A 36 7.34 -10.06 -3.62
C GLY A 36 5.84 -9.77 -3.77
N SER A 37 4.95 -10.53 -3.12
CA SER A 37 3.52 -10.20 -3.10
C SER A 37 3.25 -9.04 -2.15
N LEU A 38 2.17 -8.29 -2.41
CA LEU A 38 1.66 -7.32 -1.46
C LEU A 38 1.25 -8.06 -0.17
N ALA A 39 1.72 -7.57 0.97
CA ALA A 39 1.54 -8.22 2.26
C ALA A 39 0.83 -7.33 3.28
N ASP A 40 1.00 -6.00 3.21
CA ASP A 40 0.37 -5.08 4.15
C ASP A 40 0.40 -3.60 3.72
N TYR A 41 -0.09 -2.72 4.59
CA TYR A 41 0.00 -1.26 4.47
C TYR A 41 0.47 -0.60 5.78
N ASP A 42 1.61 0.10 5.75
CA ASP A 42 2.11 0.91 6.86
C ASP A 42 1.63 2.36 6.72
N PHE A 43 0.56 2.70 7.45
CA PHE A 43 -0.03 4.04 7.41
C PHE A 43 0.87 5.10 8.06
N ARG A 44 1.68 4.76 9.07
CA ARG A 44 2.67 5.70 9.61
C ARG A 44 3.65 6.12 8.51
N LYS A 45 4.06 5.18 7.67
CA LYS A 45 4.93 5.47 6.53
C LYS A 45 4.23 6.35 5.48
N ALA A 46 2.94 6.11 5.22
CA ALA A 46 2.13 6.98 4.35
C ALA A 46 2.07 8.43 4.86
N CYS A 47 2.04 8.63 6.18
CA CYS A 47 1.95 9.95 6.82
C CYS A 47 3.30 10.58 7.21
N GLU A 48 4.43 9.89 7.01
CA GLU A 48 5.75 10.34 7.49
C GLU A 48 6.20 11.65 6.82
N ILE A 49 5.70 11.95 5.62
CA ILE A 49 5.98 13.20 4.90
C ILE A 49 4.66 13.94 4.62
N PRO A 50 4.11 14.71 5.59
CA PRO A 50 2.82 15.39 5.46
C PRO A 50 2.75 16.41 4.30
N GLN A 51 3.91 16.91 3.87
CA GLN A 51 4.04 17.83 2.73
C GLN A 51 3.74 17.18 1.37
N GLN A 52 3.56 15.84 1.33
CA GLN A 52 3.16 15.07 0.14
C GLN A 52 1.68 14.66 0.16
N MET A 53 0.86 15.34 0.98
CA MET A 53 -0.60 15.33 0.84
C MET A 53 -0.99 16.09 -0.43
N PRO A 54 -2.15 15.80 -1.04
CA PRO A 54 -2.43 16.31 -2.37
C PRO A 54 -2.44 17.85 -2.38
N GLY A 55 -1.41 18.42 -3.01
CA GLY A 55 -1.10 19.84 -2.99
C GLY A 55 -2.04 20.69 -3.85
N PRO A 56 -1.74 21.99 -4.03
CA PRO A 56 -2.61 22.93 -4.73
C PRO A 56 -3.01 22.50 -6.15
N VAL A 57 -2.14 21.77 -6.86
CA VAL A 57 -2.44 21.26 -8.21
C VAL A 57 -3.63 20.31 -8.20
N TYR A 58 -3.65 19.34 -7.28
CA TYR A 58 -4.78 18.42 -7.13
C TYR A 58 -6.04 19.16 -6.68
N GLN A 59 -5.92 20.07 -5.72
CA GLN A 59 -7.06 20.84 -5.19
C GLN A 59 -7.73 21.69 -6.28
N ASN A 60 -6.93 22.31 -7.15
CA ASN A 60 -7.43 23.07 -8.30
C ASN A 60 -8.16 22.16 -9.29
N LEU A 61 -7.65 20.94 -9.53
CA LEU A 61 -8.34 19.97 -10.39
C LEU A 61 -9.68 19.54 -9.79
N VAL A 62 -9.71 19.22 -8.49
CA VAL A 62 -10.96 18.91 -7.77
C VAL A 62 -11.98 20.04 -7.93
N ALA A 63 -11.58 21.28 -7.67
CA ALA A 63 -12.45 22.45 -7.82
C ALA A 63 -12.96 22.62 -9.26
N ALA A 64 -12.10 22.41 -10.25
CA ALA A 64 -12.45 22.53 -11.67
C ALA A 64 -13.44 21.44 -12.13
N LEU A 65 -13.34 20.23 -11.57
CA LEU A 65 -14.20 19.10 -11.94
C LEU A 65 -15.48 19.01 -11.10
N GLN A 66 -15.54 19.64 -9.93
CA GLN A 66 -16.63 19.52 -8.95
C GLN A 66 -18.03 19.64 -9.56
N LYS A 67 -18.29 20.69 -10.34
CA LYS A 67 -19.61 20.91 -10.97
C LYS A 67 -19.98 19.80 -11.97
N LYS A 68 -19.01 19.31 -12.75
CA LYS A 68 -19.22 18.23 -13.72
C LYS A 68 -19.46 16.90 -13.01
N THR A 69 -18.70 16.62 -11.95
CA THR A 69 -18.87 15.41 -11.14
C THR A 69 -20.25 15.38 -10.49
N ALA A 70 -20.69 16.50 -9.90
CA ALA A 70 -22.03 16.62 -9.32
C ALA A 70 -23.15 16.46 -10.36
N ALA A 71 -22.99 17.06 -11.54
CA ALA A 71 -23.96 16.93 -12.63
C ALA A 71 -24.07 15.49 -13.14
N ALA A 72 -22.94 14.80 -13.33
CA ALA A 72 -22.92 13.40 -13.75
C ALA A 72 -23.59 12.49 -12.70
N LEU A 73 -23.32 12.73 -11.42
CA LEU A 73 -23.96 12.01 -10.33
C LEU A 73 -25.47 12.21 -10.32
N ALA A 74 -25.93 13.47 -10.38
CA ALA A 74 -27.36 13.80 -10.39
C ALA A 74 -28.10 13.25 -11.62
N ALA A 75 -27.41 13.14 -12.76
CA ALA A 75 -27.98 12.61 -14.00
C ALA A 75 -27.96 11.07 -14.09
N GLY A 76 -27.37 10.35 -13.13
CA GLY A 76 -27.18 8.90 -13.26
C GLY A 76 -26.07 8.49 -14.25
N ASP A 77 -25.26 9.44 -14.74
CA ASP A 77 -24.26 9.21 -15.78
C ASP A 77 -22.98 8.60 -15.19
N ARG A 78 -23.04 7.29 -14.95
CA ARG A 78 -21.92 6.49 -14.44
C ARG A 78 -20.67 6.60 -15.29
N LYS A 79 -20.79 6.65 -16.62
CA LYS A 79 -19.64 6.69 -17.52
C LYS A 79 -18.90 8.02 -17.38
N THR A 80 -19.60 9.14 -17.48
CA THR A 80 -18.97 10.46 -17.32
C THR A 80 -18.41 10.63 -15.91
N TYR A 81 -19.11 10.15 -14.88
CA TYR A 81 -18.58 10.17 -13.51
C TYR A 81 -17.26 9.40 -13.40
N ARG A 82 -17.21 8.17 -13.92
CA ARG A 82 -16.00 7.35 -13.94
C ARG A 82 -14.85 8.02 -14.69
N ASP A 83 -15.12 8.60 -15.87
CA ASP A 83 -14.12 9.30 -16.68
C ASP A 83 -13.54 10.52 -15.92
N LEU A 84 -14.32 11.15 -15.03
CA LEU A 84 -13.85 12.21 -14.13
C LEU A 84 -13.04 11.64 -12.95
N GLN A 85 -13.46 10.50 -12.37
CA GLN A 85 -12.72 9.83 -11.30
C GLN A 85 -11.33 9.38 -11.77
N LEU A 86 -11.20 8.86 -12.99
CA LEU A 86 -9.90 8.49 -13.57
C LEU A 86 -8.91 9.67 -13.52
N LYS A 87 -9.35 10.86 -13.93
CA LYS A 87 -8.52 12.08 -13.91
C LYS A 87 -8.12 12.50 -12.50
N LEU A 88 -9.05 12.42 -11.56
CA LEU A 88 -8.80 12.75 -10.15
C LEU A 88 -7.80 11.77 -9.52
N TYR A 89 -8.00 10.47 -9.70
CA TYR A 89 -7.12 9.45 -9.12
C TYR A 89 -5.75 9.42 -9.78
N GLU A 90 -5.64 9.67 -11.08
CA GLU A 90 -4.34 9.83 -11.73
C GLU A 90 -3.54 10.99 -11.10
N ALA A 91 -4.18 12.16 -10.95
CA ALA A 91 -3.55 13.31 -10.30
C ALA A 91 -3.24 13.06 -8.83
N TRP A 92 -4.09 12.31 -8.12
CA TRP A 92 -3.86 11.94 -6.71
C TRP A 92 -2.66 11.01 -6.57
N VAL A 93 -2.55 9.98 -7.42
CA VAL A 93 -1.42 9.05 -7.45
C VAL A 93 -0.10 9.78 -7.68
N ASP A 94 -0.08 10.77 -8.57
CA ASP A 94 1.11 11.59 -8.82
C ASP A 94 1.43 12.54 -7.66
N ALA A 95 0.40 13.09 -7.01
CA ALA A 95 0.57 14.03 -5.91
C ALA A 95 0.96 13.37 -4.58
N CYS A 96 0.65 12.08 -4.39
CA CYS A 96 0.80 11.37 -3.12
C CYS A 96 1.69 10.12 -3.22
N PRO A 97 2.94 10.22 -3.71
CA PRO A 97 3.78 9.05 -4.03
C PRO A 97 4.08 8.15 -2.82
N ASN A 98 4.02 8.69 -1.59
CA ASN A 98 4.22 7.91 -0.36
C ASN A 98 3.01 7.07 0.05
N ALA A 99 1.80 7.44 -0.39
CA ALA A 99 0.55 6.76 -0.03
C ALA A 99 0.13 5.70 -1.06
N VAL A 100 0.90 5.52 -2.13
CA VAL A 100 0.60 4.61 -3.24
C VAL A 100 1.69 3.55 -3.41
N PRO A 101 1.42 2.45 -4.13
CA PRO A 101 2.44 1.44 -4.36
C PRO A 101 3.65 2.03 -5.10
N PRO A 102 4.91 1.72 -4.74
CA PRO A 102 6.08 2.11 -5.53
C PRO A 102 6.00 1.61 -6.99
N ARG A 103 5.17 0.58 -7.25
CA ARG A 103 4.87 -0.01 -8.55
C ARG A 103 4.17 0.94 -9.52
N VAL A 104 3.54 2.03 -9.06
CA VAL A 104 2.90 3.04 -9.94
C VAL A 104 3.90 3.82 -10.83
N ARG A 105 5.20 3.59 -10.67
CA ARG A 105 6.23 4.09 -11.60
C ARG A 105 6.26 3.30 -12.91
N ASP A 106 5.72 2.08 -12.91
CA ASP A 106 5.40 1.35 -14.13
C ASP A 106 4.05 1.85 -14.68
N ALA A 107 4.03 2.22 -15.96
CA ALA A 107 2.87 2.89 -16.57
C ALA A 107 1.65 1.97 -16.68
N GLU A 108 1.86 0.68 -16.97
CA GLU A 108 0.77 -0.30 -17.08
C GLU A 108 0.16 -0.58 -15.70
N TYR A 109 1.00 -0.78 -14.68
CA TYR A 109 0.56 -0.92 -13.30
C TYR A 109 -0.19 0.33 -12.83
N LYS A 110 0.34 1.54 -13.10
CA LYS A 110 -0.33 2.80 -12.74
C LYS A 110 -1.72 2.89 -13.35
N ALA A 111 -1.85 2.59 -14.65
CA ALA A 111 -3.13 2.63 -15.34
C ALA A 111 -4.15 1.66 -14.73
N ALA A 112 -3.73 0.43 -14.42
CA ALA A 112 -4.57 -0.58 -13.77
C ALA A 112 -4.97 -0.17 -12.34
N TYR A 113 -4.04 0.41 -11.58
CA TYR A 113 -4.30 0.90 -10.24
C TYR A 113 -5.29 2.08 -10.22
N VAL A 114 -5.11 3.06 -11.12
CA VAL A 114 -6.03 4.19 -11.29
C VAL A 114 -7.42 3.71 -11.73
N ALA A 115 -7.51 2.71 -12.62
CA ALA A 115 -8.77 2.11 -13.02
C ALA A 115 -9.50 1.45 -11.84
N ASN A 116 -8.80 0.66 -11.03
CA ASN A 116 -9.34 0.05 -9.81
C ASN A 116 -9.90 1.12 -8.85
N LEU A 117 -9.16 2.19 -8.59
CA LEU A 117 -9.61 3.29 -7.71
C LEU A 117 -10.83 4.03 -8.28
N ALA A 118 -10.82 4.34 -9.58
CA ALA A 118 -11.92 5.03 -10.24
C ALA A 118 -13.20 4.18 -10.28
N ASP A 119 -13.07 2.86 -10.48
CA ASP A 119 -14.20 1.93 -10.40
C ASP A 119 -14.76 1.88 -8.98
N ALA A 120 -13.91 1.70 -7.97
CA ALA A 120 -14.34 1.66 -6.57
C ALA A 120 -15.08 2.94 -6.17
N GLY A 121 -14.53 4.11 -6.52
CA GLY A 121 -15.17 5.41 -6.27
C GLY A 121 -16.50 5.58 -7.03
N THR A 122 -16.58 5.08 -8.27
CA THR A 122 -17.82 5.14 -9.06
C THR A 122 -18.89 4.21 -8.48
N VAL A 123 -18.55 2.96 -8.15
CA VAL A 123 -19.49 2.02 -7.54
C VAL A 123 -20.02 2.57 -6.22
N ALA A 124 -19.14 3.06 -5.35
CA ALA A 124 -19.54 3.65 -4.06
C ALA A 124 -20.46 4.87 -4.20
N ALA A 125 -20.31 5.66 -5.26
CA ALA A 125 -21.13 6.86 -5.49
C ALA A 125 -22.55 6.56 -6.00
N PHE A 126 -22.74 5.43 -6.70
CA PHE A 126 -24.03 5.09 -7.33
C PHE A 126 -24.74 3.89 -6.67
N ASP A 127 -24.08 3.20 -5.76
CA ASP A 127 -24.69 2.10 -5.02
C ASP A 127 -25.40 2.62 -3.74
N PRO A 128 -26.73 2.45 -3.60
CA PRO A 128 -27.48 3.02 -2.48
C PRO A 128 -27.00 2.56 -1.10
N GLN A 129 -26.55 1.31 -0.97
CA GLN A 129 -26.08 0.79 0.31
C GLN A 129 -24.72 1.38 0.68
N SER A 130 -23.83 1.58 -0.30
CA SER A 130 -22.56 2.29 -0.13
C SER A 130 -22.78 3.74 0.28
N VAL A 131 -23.73 4.43 -0.35
CA VAL A 131 -24.14 5.80 0.02
C VAL A 131 -24.66 5.86 1.45
N ALA A 132 -25.60 4.98 1.82
CA ALA A 132 -26.16 4.95 3.18
C ALA A 132 -25.09 4.64 4.26
N LEU A 133 -24.15 3.74 3.97
CA LEU A 133 -23.03 3.43 4.88
C LEU A 133 -22.06 4.62 5.01
N SER A 134 -21.81 5.34 3.91
CA SER A 134 -20.99 6.56 3.91
C SER A 134 -21.64 7.68 4.73
N GLU A 135 -22.94 7.91 4.56
CA GLU A 135 -23.72 8.87 5.36
C GLU A 135 -23.70 8.52 6.86
N ARG A 136 -23.87 7.23 7.20
CA ARG A 136 -23.77 6.75 8.57
C ARG A 136 -22.38 6.98 9.16
N MET A 137 -21.32 6.71 8.40
CA MET A 137 -19.94 6.97 8.83
C MET A 137 -19.69 8.47 9.06
N ASN A 138 -20.17 9.33 8.15
CA ASN A 138 -20.08 10.78 8.30
C ASN A 138 -20.83 11.28 9.55
N ALA A 139 -22.07 10.82 9.75
CA ALA A 139 -22.87 11.18 10.93
C ALA A 139 -22.19 10.73 12.25
N ALA A 140 -21.65 9.51 12.30
CA ALA A 140 -20.90 9.02 13.45
C ALA A 140 -19.63 9.85 13.72
N THR A 141 -18.91 10.23 12.65
CA THR A 141 -17.69 11.05 12.77
C THR A 141 -17.99 12.47 13.28
N VAL A 142 -19.05 13.10 12.77
CA VAL A 142 -19.50 14.42 13.25
C VAL A 142 -19.96 14.38 14.71
N ALA A 143 -20.52 13.25 15.16
CA ALA A 143 -20.98 13.05 16.54
C ALA A 143 -19.86 12.78 17.55
N ILE A 144 -18.59 12.67 17.11
CA ILE A 144 -17.45 12.48 18.00
C ILE A 144 -17.34 13.66 18.97
N LYS A 145 -17.26 13.35 20.25
CA LYS A 145 -17.00 14.34 21.30
C LYS A 145 -15.50 14.37 21.56
N TRP A 146 -14.90 15.56 21.53
CA TRP A 146 -13.48 15.75 21.75
C TRP A 146 -13.18 16.28 23.15
N ILE A 147 -12.21 15.66 23.82
CA ILE A 147 -11.59 16.15 25.03
C ILE A 147 -10.37 16.96 24.59
N THR A 148 -10.46 18.28 24.70
CA THR A 148 -9.34 19.16 24.34
C THR A 148 -8.28 19.09 25.44
N GLY A 149 -7.05 18.76 25.06
CA GLY A 149 -5.91 18.69 25.97
C GLY A 149 -5.30 20.06 26.28
N LYS A 150 -4.23 20.05 27.07
CA LYS A 150 -3.35 21.22 27.25
C LYS A 150 -2.68 21.59 25.91
N PRO A 151 -2.22 22.84 25.73
CA PRO A 151 -1.42 23.22 24.55
C PRO A 151 -0.27 22.23 24.31
N GLY A 152 -0.14 21.75 23.08
CA GLY A 152 0.89 20.77 22.70
C GLY A 152 0.51 19.30 22.92
N VAL A 153 -0.66 19.01 23.49
CA VAL A 153 -1.20 17.64 23.60
C VAL A 153 -2.30 17.45 22.56
N PRO A 154 -2.22 16.43 21.68
CA PRO A 154 -3.30 16.12 20.74
C PRO A 154 -4.64 15.92 21.48
N PRO A 155 -5.77 16.36 20.90
CA PRO A 155 -7.07 16.13 21.49
C PRO A 155 -7.33 14.62 21.65
N ARG A 156 -8.17 14.22 22.59
CA ARG A 156 -8.60 12.82 22.74
C ARG A 156 -10.07 12.68 22.39
N VAL A 157 -10.47 11.51 21.90
CA VAL A 157 -11.88 11.18 21.72
C VAL A 157 -12.47 10.87 23.10
N HIS A 158 -13.68 11.39 23.37
CA HIS A 158 -14.43 11.04 24.56
C HIS A 158 -14.83 9.55 24.48
N PRO A 159 -14.65 8.76 25.55
CA PRO A 159 -14.77 7.31 25.49
C PRO A 159 -16.07 6.79 24.87
N ASP A 160 -17.20 7.43 25.19
CA ASP A 160 -18.53 7.01 24.74
C ASP A 160 -18.88 7.39 23.28
N SER A 161 -17.98 8.05 22.55
CA SER A 161 -18.29 8.61 21.22
C SER A 161 -17.60 7.89 20.05
N PHE A 162 -16.68 6.96 20.32
CA PHE A 162 -15.91 6.29 19.27
C PHE A 162 -16.59 5.05 18.68
N ALA A 163 -17.28 4.26 19.50
CA ALA A 163 -17.85 2.97 19.07
C ALA A 163 -18.75 3.06 17.81
N PRO A 164 -19.63 4.08 17.65
CA PRO A 164 -20.44 4.20 16.43
C PRO A 164 -19.63 4.39 15.15
N VAL A 165 -18.47 5.04 15.24
CA VAL A 165 -17.55 5.25 14.11
C VAL A 165 -16.94 3.93 13.69
N LEU A 166 -16.43 3.17 14.66
CA LEU A 166 -15.89 1.83 14.42
C LEU A 166 -16.94 0.90 13.79
N ASP A 167 -18.18 0.92 14.30
CA ASP A 167 -19.27 0.11 13.74
C ASP A 167 -19.58 0.48 12.28
N ALA A 168 -19.66 1.78 11.98
CA ALA A 168 -19.94 2.25 10.63
C ALA A 168 -18.82 1.88 9.65
N VAL A 169 -17.56 2.03 10.06
CA VAL A 169 -16.40 1.69 9.24
C VAL A 169 -16.32 0.19 8.98
N LEU A 170 -16.50 -0.66 10.00
CA LEU A 170 -16.47 -2.11 9.80
C LEU A 170 -17.60 -2.59 8.89
N ALA A 171 -18.81 -2.03 9.03
CA ALA A 171 -19.93 -2.34 8.15
C ALA A 171 -19.66 -1.87 6.70
N SER A 172 -19.08 -0.68 6.53
CA SER A 172 -18.69 -0.16 5.21
C SER A 172 -17.63 -1.03 4.54
N LEU A 173 -16.58 -1.43 5.27
CA LEU A 173 -15.52 -2.29 4.74
C LEU A 173 -16.02 -3.68 4.38
N GLU A 174 -16.85 -4.30 5.21
CA GLU A 174 -17.44 -5.60 4.91
C GLU A 174 -18.27 -5.55 3.62
N TYR A 175 -19.09 -4.51 3.46
CA TYR A 175 -19.92 -4.37 2.28
C TYR A 175 -19.11 -4.04 1.02
N ALA A 176 -18.15 -3.12 1.11
CA ALA A 176 -17.28 -2.73 0.00
C ALA A 176 -16.47 -3.92 -0.54
N LEU A 177 -16.16 -4.91 0.30
CA LEU A 177 -15.40 -6.10 -0.05
C LEU A 177 -16.28 -7.33 -0.37
N SER A 178 -17.60 -7.16 -0.42
CA SER A 178 -18.53 -8.21 -0.83
C SER A 178 -18.46 -8.49 -2.34
N ASP A 179 -18.80 -9.70 -2.76
CA ASP A 179 -18.82 -10.09 -4.18
C ASP A 179 -19.73 -9.20 -5.03
N ALA A 180 -20.84 -8.71 -4.45
CA ALA A 180 -21.79 -7.82 -5.12
C ALA A 180 -21.14 -6.49 -5.53
N VAL A 181 -20.22 -5.97 -4.72
CA VAL A 181 -19.46 -4.74 -5.01
C VAL A 181 -18.22 -5.04 -5.83
N GLN A 182 -17.43 -6.04 -5.42
CA GLN A 182 -16.13 -6.35 -6.04
C GLN A 182 -16.25 -6.83 -7.49
N SER A 183 -17.36 -7.49 -7.87
CA SER A 183 -17.61 -7.90 -9.26
C SER A 183 -17.79 -6.73 -10.25
N GLN A 184 -18.00 -5.51 -9.74
CA GLN A 184 -18.14 -4.29 -10.55
C GLN A 184 -16.84 -3.47 -10.64
N ILE A 185 -15.76 -3.92 -9.99
CA ILE A 185 -14.51 -3.17 -9.83
C ILE A 185 -13.38 -3.89 -10.55
N THR A 186 -12.61 -3.18 -11.37
CA THR A 186 -11.36 -3.71 -11.94
C THR A 186 -10.48 -4.24 -10.82
N PRO A 187 -9.99 -5.50 -10.87
CA PRO A 187 -9.15 -6.05 -9.81
C PRO A 187 -7.92 -5.18 -9.53
N HIS A 188 -7.53 -5.07 -8.25
CA HIS A 188 -6.28 -4.42 -7.87
C HIS A 188 -5.10 -5.09 -8.60
N PRO A 189 -4.13 -4.37 -9.18
CA PRO A 189 -3.08 -4.96 -10.03
C PRO A 189 -2.10 -5.90 -9.28
N ASP A 190 -2.03 -5.82 -7.96
CA ASP A 190 -1.35 -6.83 -7.12
C ASP A 190 -2.19 -8.08 -6.80
N MET A 191 -3.42 -8.17 -7.32
CA MET A 191 -4.38 -9.25 -7.06
C MET A 191 -4.58 -9.49 -5.57
N ALA A 192 -4.64 -8.42 -4.78
CA ALA A 192 -4.82 -8.48 -3.34
C ALA A 192 -6.16 -9.15 -3.01
N PRO A 193 -6.18 -10.27 -2.27
CA PRO A 193 -7.44 -10.92 -1.92
C PRO A 193 -8.27 -10.03 -0.98
N PRO A 194 -9.61 -10.17 -0.92
CA PRO A 194 -10.46 -9.35 -0.05
C PRO A 194 -10.01 -9.31 1.41
N ALA A 195 -9.52 -10.43 1.95
CA ALA A 195 -8.98 -10.49 3.31
C ALA A 195 -7.76 -9.57 3.52
N LEU A 196 -6.87 -9.46 2.52
CA LEU A 196 -5.73 -8.54 2.58
C LEU A 196 -6.19 -7.08 2.44
N GLN A 197 -7.12 -6.80 1.52
CA GLN A 197 -7.67 -5.45 1.37
C GLN A 197 -8.39 -4.97 2.63
N LYS A 198 -9.13 -5.87 3.31
CA LYS A 198 -9.77 -5.61 4.60
C LYS A 198 -8.74 -5.27 5.65
N ARG A 199 -7.71 -6.11 5.78
CA ARG A 199 -6.60 -5.92 6.71
C ARG A 199 -5.89 -4.58 6.49
N MET A 200 -5.52 -4.25 5.25
CA MET A 200 -4.87 -2.97 4.92
C MET A 200 -5.75 -1.78 5.28
N SER A 201 -7.04 -1.83 4.96
CA SER A 201 -7.99 -0.76 5.27
C SER A 201 -8.19 -0.59 6.79
N GLN A 202 -8.27 -1.71 7.52
CA GLN A 202 -8.33 -1.70 8.98
C GLN A 202 -7.02 -1.16 9.59
N ALA A 203 -5.86 -1.57 9.07
CA ALA A 203 -4.57 -1.09 9.56
C ALA A 203 -4.44 0.44 9.42
N MET A 204 -4.90 1.00 8.30
CA MET A 204 -4.99 2.44 8.10
C MET A 204 -5.91 3.10 9.13
N PHE A 205 -7.14 2.58 9.31
CA PHE A 205 -8.09 3.10 10.27
C PHE A 205 -7.54 3.05 11.71
N VAL A 206 -6.96 1.92 12.11
CA VAL A 206 -6.40 1.72 13.45
C VAL A 206 -5.25 2.68 13.71
N GLN A 207 -4.28 2.77 12.81
CA GLN A 207 -3.13 3.66 12.97
C GLN A 207 -3.53 5.14 12.99
N GLY A 208 -4.59 5.52 12.26
CA GLY A 208 -5.16 6.86 12.28
C GLY A 208 -5.87 7.23 13.59
N TRP A 209 -6.51 6.27 14.26
CA TRP A 209 -7.30 6.54 15.46
C TRP A 209 -6.58 6.28 16.78
N LEU A 210 -5.67 5.30 16.86
CA LEU A 210 -4.95 4.96 18.09
C LEU A 210 -4.35 6.18 18.83
N PRO A 211 -3.76 7.19 18.17
CA PRO A 211 -3.25 8.38 18.85
C PRO A 211 -4.31 9.25 19.54
N TYR A 212 -5.60 8.98 19.39
CA TYR A 212 -6.69 9.78 19.96
C TYR A 212 -7.53 9.03 20.99
N LEU A 213 -7.32 7.72 21.15
CA LEU A 213 -8.14 6.86 22.01
C LEU A 213 -7.55 6.68 23.40
N ASP A 214 -8.42 6.39 24.37
CA ASP A 214 -8.02 5.84 25.66
C ASP A 214 -7.68 4.35 25.54
N GLU A 215 -7.17 3.76 26.62
CA GLU A 215 -6.74 2.36 26.63
C GLU A 215 -7.88 1.38 26.31
N ALA A 216 -9.08 1.64 26.85
CA ALA A 216 -10.24 0.80 26.63
C ALA A 216 -10.68 0.79 25.16
N ASN A 217 -10.82 1.96 24.52
CA ASN A 217 -11.19 2.03 23.12
C ASN A 217 -10.07 1.55 22.19
N ALA A 218 -8.81 1.81 22.52
CA ALA A 218 -7.67 1.30 21.76
C ALA A 218 -7.65 -0.24 21.76
N LYS A 219 -7.87 -0.87 22.93
CA LYS A 219 -8.00 -2.32 23.05
C LYS A 219 -9.18 -2.87 22.25
N ALA A 220 -10.37 -2.29 22.42
CA ALA A 220 -11.55 -2.70 21.68
C ALA A 220 -11.38 -2.58 20.16
N LEU A 221 -10.72 -1.51 19.70
CA LEU A 221 -10.38 -1.30 18.29
C LEU A 221 -9.45 -2.41 17.76
N LEU A 222 -8.37 -2.72 18.48
CA LEU A 222 -7.41 -3.75 18.08
C LEU A 222 -8.02 -5.16 18.09
N GLU A 223 -8.86 -5.48 19.07
CA GLU A 223 -9.56 -6.77 19.15
C GLU A 223 -10.56 -6.93 18.01
N ARG A 224 -11.40 -5.92 17.75
CA ARG A 224 -12.43 -5.98 16.70
C ARG A 224 -11.88 -5.95 15.28
N THR A 225 -10.68 -5.40 15.09
CA THR A 225 -9.98 -5.40 13.79
C THR A 225 -9.08 -6.62 13.61
N GLY A 226 -8.83 -7.41 14.66
CA GLY A 226 -7.92 -8.55 14.62
C GLY A 226 -6.43 -8.17 14.57
N LEU A 227 -6.08 -6.89 14.78
CA LEU A 227 -4.71 -6.38 14.64
C LEU A 227 -3.90 -6.39 15.94
N ALA A 228 -4.44 -6.95 17.03
CA ALA A 228 -3.79 -6.98 18.34
C ALA A 228 -2.44 -7.72 18.36
N GLN A 229 -2.19 -8.65 17.43
CA GLN A 229 -0.98 -9.50 17.41
C GLN A 229 0.12 -9.03 16.45
N GLU A 230 -0.05 -7.88 15.77
CA GLU A 230 0.71 -7.58 14.55
C GLU A 230 1.93 -6.66 14.75
N TYR A 231 2.21 -6.28 16.00
CA TYR A 231 3.35 -5.45 16.37
C TYR A 231 4.33 -6.27 17.21
N VAL A 232 5.14 -7.11 16.56
CA VAL A 232 6.21 -7.89 17.24
C VAL A 232 7.59 -7.32 16.94
N THR A 233 8.48 -7.36 17.92
CA THR A 233 9.93 -7.16 17.69
C THR A 233 10.48 -8.44 17.05
N ALA A 234 10.99 -8.36 15.83
CA ALA A 234 11.65 -9.47 15.15
C ALA A 234 13.18 -9.23 15.08
N PRO A 235 14.02 -10.26 15.25
CA PRO A 235 15.45 -10.12 15.07
C PRO A 235 15.75 -9.80 13.59
N PRO A 236 16.69 -8.88 13.32
CA PRO A 236 17.06 -8.54 11.95
C PRO A 236 17.61 -9.77 11.24
N LEU A 237 17.08 -10.08 10.05
CA LEU A 237 17.73 -11.01 9.13
C LEU A 237 18.78 -10.23 8.33
N HIS A 238 19.86 -10.91 7.95
CA HIS A 238 20.87 -10.35 7.06
C HIS A 238 20.65 -10.90 5.65
N GLY A 239 20.40 -10.02 4.69
CA GLY A 239 20.36 -10.38 3.27
C GLY A 239 21.68 -10.09 2.56
N GLU A 240 21.79 -10.63 1.35
CA GLU A 240 22.85 -10.24 0.41
C GLU A 240 22.43 -9.01 -0.39
N ASN A 241 23.39 -8.14 -0.70
CA ASN A 241 23.14 -6.97 -1.53
C ASN A 241 23.21 -7.34 -3.02
N ALA A 242 22.22 -6.86 -3.76
CA ALA A 242 22.20 -6.80 -5.22
C ALA A 242 21.73 -5.41 -5.67
N ALA A 243 21.77 -5.14 -6.96
CA ALA A 243 21.25 -3.91 -7.54
C ALA A 243 20.02 -4.19 -8.40
N CYS A 244 19.05 -3.29 -8.35
CA CYS A 244 17.95 -3.29 -9.29
C CYS A 244 18.47 -3.04 -10.71
N GLY A 245 18.20 -3.95 -11.64
CA GLY A 245 18.59 -3.83 -13.04
C GLY A 245 17.92 -2.67 -13.80
N HIS A 246 16.90 -2.04 -13.21
CA HIS A 246 16.16 -0.92 -13.79
C HIS A 246 16.66 0.44 -13.27
N CYS A 247 16.66 0.63 -11.94
CA CYS A 247 16.93 1.93 -11.33
C CYS A 247 18.28 2.03 -10.60
N LYS A 248 19.08 0.95 -10.59
CA LYS A 248 20.40 0.87 -9.91
C LYS A 248 20.35 0.88 -8.38
N ALA A 249 19.17 1.06 -7.77
CA ALA A 249 19.03 1.06 -6.33
C ALA A 249 19.50 -0.26 -5.71
N ALA A 250 20.08 -0.18 -4.51
CA ALA A 250 20.41 -1.36 -3.72
C ALA A 250 19.14 -2.13 -3.35
N VAL A 251 19.20 -3.45 -3.46
CA VAL A 251 18.13 -4.37 -3.10
C VAL A 251 18.75 -5.46 -2.22
N GLU A 252 18.21 -5.60 -1.03
CA GLU A 252 18.60 -6.65 -0.09
C GLU A 252 17.79 -7.92 -0.38
N VAL A 253 18.48 -9.05 -0.50
CA VAL A 253 17.90 -10.35 -0.86
C VAL A 253 18.12 -11.32 0.29
N PHE A 254 17.03 -11.79 0.89
CA PHE A 254 17.12 -12.76 1.99
C PHE A 254 17.27 -14.20 1.47
N PRO A 255 17.94 -15.08 2.24
CA PRO A 255 17.98 -16.50 1.94
C PRO A 255 16.59 -17.08 1.71
N GLY A 256 16.41 -17.84 0.63
CA GLY A 256 15.11 -18.43 0.25
C GLY A 256 14.18 -17.50 -0.51
N ALA A 257 14.50 -16.20 -0.67
CA ALA A 257 13.71 -15.29 -1.49
C ALA A 257 13.70 -15.75 -2.96
N LYS A 258 12.52 -15.70 -3.58
CA LYS A 258 12.30 -15.99 -5.01
C LYS A 258 12.03 -14.71 -5.80
N ARG A 259 11.36 -13.74 -5.19
CA ARG A 259 11.07 -12.43 -5.80
C ARG A 259 11.10 -11.34 -4.74
N VAL A 260 11.43 -10.13 -5.17
CA VAL A 260 11.44 -8.93 -4.34
C VAL A 260 10.90 -7.76 -5.15
N VAL A 261 10.25 -6.79 -4.50
CA VAL A 261 9.89 -5.52 -5.16
C VAL A 261 10.97 -4.49 -4.82
N CYS A 262 11.46 -3.78 -5.82
CA CYS A 262 12.38 -2.67 -5.58
C CYS A 262 11.60 -1.49 -4.97
N ASP A 263 11.88 -1.12 -3.72
CA ASP A 263 11.20 0.00 -3.06
C ASP A 263 11.41 1.34 -3.80
N SER A 264 12.54 1.46 -4.54
CA SER A 264 12.90 2.68 -5.27
C SER A 264 12.24 2.82 -6.64
N CYS A 265 11.86 1.75 -7.33
CA CYS A 265 11.23 1.85 -8.67
C CYS A 265 10.00 0.98 -8.87
N GLY A 266 9.62 0.17 -7.88
CA GLY A 266 8.44 -0.69 -7.93
C GLY A 266 8.55 -1.92 -8.83
N HIS A 267 9.68 -2.15 -9.51
CA HIS A 267 9.81 -3.33 -10.35
C HIS A 267 9.84 -4.60 -9.49
N GLN A 268 9.11 -5.62 -9.92
CA GLN A 268 9.14 -6.94 -9.30
C GLN A 268 10.28 -7.76 -9.90
N LEU A 269 11.33 -7.93 -9.10
CA LEU A 269 12.59 -8.53 -9.50
C LEU A 269 12.62 -10.01 -9.13
N ARG A 270 13.26 -10.80 -9.99
CA ARG A 270 13.43 -12.25 -9.85
C ARG A 270 14.80 -12.55 -9.22
N VAL A 271 14.78 -13.14 -8.03
CA VAL A 271 16.02 -13.48 -7.30
C VAL A 271 16.75 -14.63 -7.97
N ASP A 272 16.01 -15.62 -8.48
CA ASP A 272 16.50 -16.76 -9.26
C ASP A 272 17.13 -16.36 -10.60
N ARG A 273 17.08 -15.08 -10.96
CA ARG A 273 17.61 -14.54 -12.21
C ARG A 273 18.71 -13.50 -11.99
N ARG A 274 19.39 -13.56 -10.84
CA ARG A 274 20.54 -12.71 -10.55
C ARG A 274 21.62 -12.90 -11.62
N LEU A 275 22.15 -11.78 -12.12
CA LEU A 275 23.15 -11.75 -13.18
C LEU A 275 24.36 -10.93 -12.73
N ALA A 276 25.57 -11.48 -12.82
CA ALA A 276 26.78 -10.71 -12.64
C ALA A 276 27.16 -10.04 -13.97
N CYS A 277 27.31 -8.72 -13.97
CA CYS A 277 27.81 -8.00 -15.14
C CYS A 277 29.29 -8.33 -15.36
N ASP A 278 29.63 -8.87 -16.52
CA ASP A 278 31.02 -9.18 -16.91
C ASP A 278 31.86 -7.93 -17.23
N GLY A 279 31.24 -6.76 -17.31
CA GLY A 279 31.91 -5.46 -17.50
C GLY A 279 32.31 -4.80 -16.18
N CYS A 280 31.41 -4.71 -15.21
CA CYS A 280 31.62 -3.96 -13.96
C CYS A 280 31.50 -4.80 -12.68
N GLY A 281 31.22 -6.10 -12.79
CA GLY A 281 31.09 -7.02 -11.65
C GLY A 281 29.80 -6.88 -10.83
N THR A 282 28.95 -5.89 -11.13
CA THR A 282 27.71 -5.67 -10.36
C THR A 282 26.74 -6.84 -10.51
N HIS A 283 26.20 -7.30 -9.39
CA HIS A 283 25.10 -8.26 -9.38
C HIS A 283 23.76 -7.56 -9.56
N LEU A 284 23.10 -7.85 -10.67
CA LEU A 284 21.82 -7.26 -11.06
C LEU A 284 20.69 -8.26 -10.81
N LEU A 285 19.57 -7.74 -10.31
CA LEU A 285 18.29 -8.42 -10.32
C LEU A 285 17.44 -7.84 -11.44
N LEU A 286 16.90 -8.70 -12.28
CA LEU A 286 16.06 -8.33 -13.42
C LEU A 286 14.61 -8.68 -13.14
N ASP A 287 13.69 -7.99 -13.80
CA ASP A 287 12.32 -8.46 -13.95
C ASP A 287 12.28 -9.67 -14.90
N GLY A 288 11.12 -10.32 -15.01
CA GLY A 288 10.99 -11.55 -15.79
C GLY A 288 11.16 -11.38 -17.31
N GLY A 289 11.29 -10.15 -17.82
CA GLY A 289 11.26 -9.80 -19.24
C GLY A 289 12.65 -9.77 -19.90
N GLY A 290 12.76 -10.38 -21.08
CA GLY A 290 13.92 -10.25 -21.97
C GLY A 290 15.07 -11.24 -21.72
N ASN A 291 15.71 -11.65 -22.82
CA ASN A 291 16.96 -12.43 -22.79
C ASN A 291 18.20 -11.54 -22.83
N ALA A 292 18.02 -10.24 -23.00
CA ALA A 292 19.11 -9.27 -23.06
C ALA A 292 18.74 -8.02 -22.26
N VAL A 293 19.72 -7.46 -21.55
CA VAL A 293 19.58 -6.21 -20.80
C VAL A 293 20.88 -5.43 -20.90
N ASN A 294 20.81 -4.11 -20.99
CA ASN A 294 22.01 -3.28 -20.83
C ASN A 294 22.26 -3.07 -19.34
N CYS A 295 23.46 -3.37 -18.87
CA CYS A 295 23.85 -3.08 -17.50
C CYS A 295 23.64 -1.58 -17.22
N PRO A 296 22.82 -1.20 -16.23
CA PRO A 296 22.51 0.21 -16.01
C PRO A 296 23.72 0.98 -15.46
N PHE A 297 24.77 0.30 -14.99
CA PHE A 297 25.99 0.91 -14.48
C PHE A 297 27.02 1.21 -15.58
N CYS A 298 27.32 0.25 -16.46
CA CYS A 298 28.39 0.38 -17.46
C CYS A 298 27.92 0.29 -18.92
N GLN A 299 26.60 0.17 -19.16
CA GLN A 299 25.97 0.07 -20.48
C GLN A 299 26.36 -1.16 -21.31
N ARG A 300 27.15 -2.10 -20.74
CA ARG A 300 27.46 -3.37 -21.39
C ARG A 300 26.17 -4.18 -21.60
N ARG A 301 25.94 -4.61 -22.84
CA ARG A 301 24.84 -5.52 -23.17
C ARG A 301 25.14 -6.88 -22.58
N LEU A 302 24.25 -7.36 -21.72
CA LEU A 302 24.31 -8.66 -21.10
C LEU A 302 23.24 -9.54 -21.72
N GLU A 303 23.64 -10.71 -22.21
CA GLU A 303 22.72 -11.70 -22.77
C GLU A 303 22.67 -12.92 -21.86
N ARG A 304 21.46 -13.39 -21.57
CA ARG A 304 21.22 -14.62 -20.84
C ARG A 304 21.41 -15.76 -21.82
N ILE A 305 22.55 -16.43 -21.75
CA ILE A 305 22.70 -17.75 -22.35
C ILE A 305 21.87 -18.68 -21.47
N ALA A 306 20.86 -19.35 -22.05
CA ALA A 306 20.03 -20.31 -21.35
C ALA A 306 20.86 -21.54 -20.97
N VAL A 307 21.65 -21.41 -19.91
CA VAL A 307 22.34 -22.52 -19.28
C VAL A 307 21.77 -22.61 -17.87
N PRO A 308 21.29 -23.78 -17.41
CA PRO A 308 20.93 -23.97 -16.02
C PRO A 308 22.21 -23.85 -15.20
N PHE A 309 22.49 -22.65 -14.72
CA PHE A 309 23.63 -22.39 -13.84
C PHE A 309 23.13 -22.55 -12.41
N GLU A 310 23.36 -23.73 -11.83
CA GLU A 310 23.28 -23.91 -10.38
C GLU A 310 24.47 -23.17 -9.75
N TRP A 311 24.17 -22.13 -9.00
CA TRP A 311 25.17 -21.46 -8.17
C TRP A 311 25.50 -22.35 -6.97
N PRO A 312 26.78 -22.58 -6.63
CA PRO A 312 27.15 -23.27 -5.40
C PRO A 312 26.74 -22.39 -4.21
N GLY A 313 25.86 -22.90 -3.34
CA GLY A 313 25.55 -22.27 -2.05
C GLY A 313 24.07 -21.98 -1.77
N ILE A 314 23.16 -22.20 -2.72
CA ILE A 314 21.72 -22.20 -2.42
C ILE A 314 21.27 -23.66 -2.35
N ALA A 315 21.36 -24.24 -1.15
CA ALA A 315 20.71 -25.52 -0.88
C ALA A 315 19.18 -25.35 -1.08
N THR A 316 18.61 -26.21 -1.91
CA THR A 316 17.16 -26.37 -2.11
C THR A 316 16.45 -26.77 -0.81
#